data_AF-A0A354TJ70-F1
#
_entry.id   AF-A0A354TJ70-F1
#
_cell.length_a   1.000
_cell.length_b   1.000
_cell.length_c   1.000
_cell.angle_alpha   90.00
_cell.angle_beta   90.00
_cell.angle_gamma   90.00
#
_symmetry.space_group_name_H-M   'P 1'
#
loop_
_entity.id
_entity.type
_entity.pdbx_description
1 polymer ?
#
loop_
_entity_poly.entity_id
_entity_poly.type
_entity_poly.pdbx_seq_one_letter_code
_entity_poly.pdbx_strand_id
1 'polypeptide(L)'
;MTRFPRPGCWFRFTPTDWNFIRDTLALTERGKEGFKAMMDDPDAVPIILDNDKLFDAVVVSRKAALLSPELFFFIVVRHSLKEFGIKDFAVADYMAVVCADFGCTPTKGPNEINHSVDSMYSVDYLEAIESASRHHKFFLHVQCANQFLVLTCLYPDFLHRRAERRGAPDVDYYEQVVVSHLDAARKHILAEEFALEETFEKVAGCFPPARRAMNHTVREYLSLGQ
;
A
#
# COMPACT_ATOMS: atom_id res chain seq x y z
N MET A 1 -18.50 6.93 0.22
CA MET A 1 -18.11 5.86 1.16
C MET A 1 -16.60 5.85 1.22
N THR A 2 -16.01 6.14 2.38
CA THR A 2 -14.57 6.01 2.62
C THR A 2 -14.19 4.54 2.40
N ARG A 3 -13.31 4.27 1.43
CA ARG A 3 -12.76 2.93 1.23
C ARG A 3 -11.90 2.60 2.45
N PHE A 4 -12.27 1.55 3.15
CA PHE A 4 -11.54 1.06 4.31
C PHE A 4 -10.69 -0.13 3.86
N PRO A 5 -9.34 -0.03 3.90
CA PRO A 5 -8.49 -1.11 3.43
C PRO A 5 -8.66 -2.31 4.36
N ARG A 6 -9.03 -3.44 3.78
CA ARG A 6 -9.00 -4.74 4.45
C ARG A 6 -7.86 -5.55 3.83
N PRO A 7 -7.05 -6.25 4.65
CA PRO A 7 -6.16 -7.31 4.18
C PRO A 7 -6.92 -8.29 3.29
N GLY A 8 -6.22 -8.92 2.35
CA GLY A 8 -6.80 -9.76 1.31
C GLY A 8 -6.87 -9.05 -0.04
N CYS A 9 -5.76 -8.47 -0.51
CA CYS A 9 -5.69 -7.81 -1.81
C CYS A 9 -6.14 -8.73 -2.97
N TRP A 10 -5.92 -10.04 -2.85
CA TRP A 10 -6.28 -11.02 -3.88
C TRP A 10 -7.78 -11.18 -4.08
N PHE A 11 -8.62 -10.85 -3.09
CA PHE A 11 -10.07 -10.79 -3.29
C PHE A 11 -10.50 -9.66 -4.24
N ARG A 12 -9.61 -8.71 -4.50
CA ARG A 12 -9.81 -7.57 -5.42
C ARG A 12 -9.21 -7.82 -6.81
N PHE A 13 -8.53 -8.94 -7.02
CA PHE A 13 -7.91 -9.26 -8.30
C PHE A 13 -8.96 -9.54 -9.38
N THR A 14 -8.68 -9.03 -10.56
CA THR A 14 -9.49 -9.20 -11.76
C THR A 14 -9.17 -10.54 -12.44
N PRO A 15 -10.03 -11.01 -13.37
CA PRO A 15 -9.70 -12.18 -14.19
C PRO A 15 -8.40 -12.00 -14.99
N THR A 16 -8.07 -10.77 -15.38
CA THR A 16 -6.81 -10.45 -16.08
C THR A 16 -5.59 -10.71 -15.20
N ASP A 17 -5.68 -10.34 -13.91
CA ASP A 17 -4.62 -10.57 -12.94
C ASP A 17 -4.33 -12.06 -12.76
N TRP A 18 -5.39 -12.86 -12.58
CA TRP A 18 -5.25 -14.32 -12.45
C TRP A 18 -4.70 -14.98 -13.71
N ASN A 19 -5.11 -14.52 -14.89
CA ASN A 19 -4.53 -14.99 -16.15
C ASN A 19 -3.04 -14.63 -16.25
N PHE A 20 -2.65 -13.42 -15.86
CA PHE A 20 -1.25 -13.01 -15.83
C PHE A 20 -0.42 -13.89 -14.89
N ILE A 21 -0.88 -14.13 -13.66
CA ILE A 21 -0.19 -14.97 -12.68
C ILE A 21 -0.03 -16.39 -13.24
N ARG A 22 -1.12 -16.98 -13.76
CA ARG A 22 -1.10 -18.31 -14.37
C ARG A 22 -0.09 -18.39 -15.50
N ASP A 23 -0.15 -17.46 -16.46
CA ASP A 23 0.70 -17.50 -17.65
C ASP A 23 2.17 -17.23 -17.33
N THR A 24 2.44 -16.56 -16.20
CA THR A 24 3.80 -16.31 -15.71
C THR A 24 4.40 -17.52 -14.99
N LEU A 25 3.60 -18.22 -14.18
CA LEU A 25 4.09 -19.29 -13.32
C LEU A 25 3.97 -20.68 -13.94
N ALA A 26 2.94 -20.93 -14.76
CA ALA A 26 2.70 -22.22 -15.39
C ALA A 26 3.42 -22.31 -16.75
N LEU A 27 4.55 -23.03 -16.76
CA LEU A 27 5.36 -23.25 -17.95
C LEU A 27 4.78 -24.31 -18.93
N THR A 28 3.78 -25.09 -18.50
CA THR A 28 3.18 -26.17 -19.30
C THR A 28 1.66 -26.12 -19.23
N GLU A 29 0.98 -26.63 -20.27
CA GLU A 29 -0.49 -26.68 -20.31
C GLU A 29 -1.08 -27.51 -19.15
N ARG A 30 -0.44 -28.62 -18.79
CA ARG A 30 -0.83 -29.42 -17.60
C ARG A 30 -0.65 -28.64 -16.29
N GLY A 31 0.35 -27.76 -16.22
CA GLY A 31 0.54 -26.85 -15.09
C GLY A 31 -0.54 -25.78 -15.01
N LYS A 32 -1.04 -25.29 -16.15
CA LYS A 32 -2.13 -24.29 -16.21
C LYS A 32 -3.45 -24.86 -15.71
N GLU A 33 -3.74 -26.13 -15.99
CA GLU A 33 -4.95 -26.81 -15.49
C GLU A 33 -4.89 -27.01 -13.96
N GLY A 34 -3.74 -27.44 -13.42
CA GLY A 34 -3.53 -27.57 -11.98
C GLY A 34 -3.57 -26.23 -11.24
N PHE A 35 -3.18 -25.15 -11.90
CA PHE A 35 -3.17 -23.80 -11.33
C PHE A 35 -4.58 -23.35 -10.91
N LYS A 36 -5.62 -23.74 -11.64
CA LYS A 36 -7.01 -23.37 -11.32
C LYS A 36 -7.43 -23.92 -9.96
N ALA A 37 -7.10 -25.18 -9.66
CA ALA A 37 -7.40 -25.80 -8.38
C ALA A 37 -6.66 -25.14 -7.21
N MET A 38 -5.44 -24.63 -7.45
CA MET A 38 -4.68 -23.88 -6.43
C MET A 38 -5.21 -22.47 -6.21
N MET A 39 -5.81 -21.81 -7.21
CA MET A 39 -6.44 -20.50 -7.01
C MET A 39 -7.69 -20.58 -6.14
N ASP A 40 -8.37 -21.73 -6.14
CA ASP A 40 -9.55 -21.98 -5.33
C ASP A 40 -9.18 -22.34 -3.86
N ASP A 41 -7.90 -22.54 -3.56
CA ASP A 41 -7.36 -22.82 -2.23
C ASP A 41 -6.80 -21.53 -1.59
N PRO A 42 -7.45 -20.97 -0.55
CA PRO A 42 -6.99 -19.76 0.13
C PRO A 42 -5.57 -19.86 0.70
N ASP A 43 -5.12 -21.04 1.11
CA ASP A 43 -3.80 -21.24 1.72
C ASP A 43 -2.69 -21.28 0.66
N ALA A 44 -3.02 -21.60 -0.59
CA ALA A 44 -2.08 -21.62 -1.70
C ALA A 44 -1.83 -20.22 -2.30
N VAL A 45 -2.78 -19.29 -2.18
CA VAL A 45 -2.68 -17.96 -2.78
C VAL A 45 -1.45 -17.17 -2.29
N PRO A 46 -1.17 -17.06 -0.98
CA PRO A 46 0.03 -16.37 -0.52
C PRO A 46 1.33 -16.95 -1.08
N ILE A 47 1.41 -18.28 -1.22
CA ILE A 47 2.58 -18.99 -1.77
C ILE A 47 2.77 -18.67 -3.26
N ILE A 48 1.67 -18.62 -4.01
CA ILE A 48 1.66 -18.24 -5.43
C ILE A 48 2.16 -16.81 -5.60
N LEU A 49 1.64 -15.90 -4.78
CA LEU A 49 1.93 -14.47 -4.87
C LEU A 49 3.35 -14.12 -4.40
N ASP A 50 3.98 -14.96 -3.58
CA ASP A 50 5.34 -14.75 -3.10
C ASP A 50 6.45 -15.15 -4.11
N ASN A 51 6.07 -15.50 -5.35
CA ASN A 51 6.99 -15.94 -6.39
C ASN A 51 7.67 -14.76 -7.11
N ASP A 52 9.00 -14.70 -7.05
CA ASP A 52 9.82 -13.60 -7.62
C ASP A 52 9.66 -13.43 -9.14
N LYS A 53 9.29 -14.50 -9.86
CA LYS A 53 9.04 -14.43 -11.32
C LYS A 53 7.92 -13.45 -11.67
N LEU A 54 7.00 -13.18 -10.75
CA LEU A 54 5.93 -12.21 -10.97
C LEU A 54 6.50 -10.79 -11.12
N PHE A 55 7.49 -10.42 -10.31
CA PHE A 55 8.13 -9.11 -10.41
C PHE A 55 8.90 -8.97 -11.73
N ASP A 56 9.73 -9.97 -12.05
CA ASP A 56 10.47 -10.00 -13.32
C ASP A 56 9.52 -9.86 -14.52
N ALA A 57 8.39 -10.58 -14.50
CA ALA A 57 7.39 -10.48 -15.54
C ALA A 57 6.77 -9.08 -15.64
N VAL A 58 6.44 -8.43 -14.51
CA VAL A 58 5.88 -7.06 -14.52
C VAL A 58 6.88 -6.06 -15.10
N VAL A 59 8.14 -6.10 -14.67
CA VAL A 59 9.18 -5.15 -15.08
C VAL A 59 9.63 -5.39 -16.53
N VAL A 60 9.90 -6.64 -16.92
CA VAL A 60 10.45 -6.98 -18.24
C VAL A 60 9.39 -6.91 -19.34
N SER A 61 8.17 -7.38 -19.09
CA SER A 61 7.16 -7.52 -20.16
C SER A 61 6.34 -6.25 -20.41
N ARG A 62 6.53 -5.17 -19.63
CA ARG A 62 5.70 -3.94 -19.63
C ARG A 62 4.19 -4.21 -19.56
N LYS A 63 3.78 -5.39 -19.08
CA LYS A 63 2.36 -5.75 -18.91
C LYS A 63 1.70 -5.07 -17.70
N ALA A 64 2.46 -4.27 -16.94
CA ALA A 64 1.98 -3.51 -15.79
C ALA A 64 0.68 -2.73 -16.07
N ALA A 65 0.53 -2.15 -17.28
CA ALA A 65 -0.65 -1.36 -17.66
C ALA A 65 -1.94 -2.19 -17.79
N LEU A 66 -1.85 -3.52 -17.85
CA LEU A 66 -3.00 -4.43 -17.95
C LEU A 66 -3.42 -5.01 -16.59
N LEU A 67 -2.61 -4.81 -15.55
CA LEU A 67 -2.88 -5.34 -14.22
C LEU A 67 -3.77 -4.39 -13.43
N SER A 68 -4.52 -4.93 -12.48
CA SER A 68 -5.17 -4.10 -11.47
C SER A 68 -4.13 -3.38 -10.62
N PRO A 69 -4.46 -2.18 -10.09
CA PRO A 69 -3.62 -1.50 -9.10
C PRO A 69 -3.24 -2.41 -7.92
N GLU A 70 -4.18 -3.24 -7.46
CA GLU A 70 -3.98 -4.15 -6.33
C GLU A 70 -2.88 -5.19 -6.61
N LEU A 71 -2.94 -5.90 -7.75
CA LEU A 71 -1.90 -6.86 -8.09
C LEU A 71 -0.57 -6.16 -8.35
N PHE A 72 -0.60 -5.05 -9.08
CA PHE A 72 0.60 -4.28 -9.39
C PHE A 72 1.34 -3.83 -8.13
N PHE A 73 0.64 -3.15 -7.21
CA PHE A 73 1.25 -2.70 -5.96
C PHE A 73 1.63 -3.88 -5.07
N PHE A 74 0.87 -4.97 -5.06
CA PHE A 74 1.26 -6.15 -4.30
C PHE A 74 2.62 -6.69 -4.76
N ILE A 75 2.81 -6.87 -6.07
CA ILE A 75 4.07 -7.39 -6.63
C ILE A 75 5.24 -6.45 -6.31
N VAL A 76 5.06 -5.13 -6.51
CA VAL A 76 6.10 -4.13 -6.25
C VAL A 76 6.46 -4.08 -4.76
N VAL A 77 5.45 -3.97 -3.89
CA VAL A 77 5.65 -3.91 -2.44
C VAL A 77 6.29 -5.19 -1.95
N ARG A 78 5.79 -6.36 -2.37
CA ARG A 78 6.31 -7.64 -1.89
C ARG A 78 7.77 -7.82 -2.28
N HIS A 79 8.12 -7.51 -3.52
CA HIS A 79 9.51 -7.56 -3.98
C HIS A 79 10.40 -6.63 -3.14
N SER A 80 9.99 -5.37 -3.00
CA SER A 80 10.69 -4.36 -2.22
C SER A 80 10.94 -4.80 -0.76
N LEU A 81 9.91 -5.31 -0.09
CA LEU A 81 10.03 -5.79 1.29
C LEU A 81 10.98 -6.98 1.41
N LYS A 82 10.96 -7.92 0.46
CA LYS A 82 11.86 -9.09 0.44
C LYS A 82 13.32 -8.69 0.30
N GLU A 83 13.63 -7.73 -0.57
CA GLU A 83 15.00 -7.22 -0.75
C GLU A 83 15.60 -6.67 0.56
N PHE A 84 14.76 -6.09 1.42
CA PHE A 84 15.15 -5.54 2.72
C PHE A 84 14.89 -6.49 3.90
N GLY A 85 14.60 -7.77 3.64
CA GLY A 85 14.47 -8.82 4.65
C GLY A 85 13.15 -8.83 5.42
N ILE A 86 12.15 -8.05 5.00
CA ILE A 86 10.82 -8.01 5.61
C ILE A 86 9.96 -9.13 5.01
N LYS A 87 9.68 -10.16 5.82
CA LYS A 87 9.02 -11.39 5.35
C LYS A 87 7.51 -11.40 5.54
N ASP A 88 6.97 -10.56 6.42
CA ASP A 88 5.56 -10.55 6.75
C ASP A 88 4.67 -10.23 5.54
N PHE A 89 3.94 -11.24 5.09
CA PHE A 89 3.02 -11.13 3.96
C PHE A 89 1.90 -10.12 4.24
N ALA A 90 1.39 -10.06 5.48
CA ALA A 90 0.36 -9.12 5.91
C ALA A 90 0.79 -7.64 5.74
N VAL A 91 2.09 -7.34 5.91
CA VAL A 91 2.62 -5.98 5.69
C VAL A 91 2.57 -5.64 4.21
N ALA A 92 3.02 -6.56 3.34
CA ALA A 92 2.98 -6.39 1.89
C ALA A 92 1.53 -6.20 1.39
N ASP A 93 0.63 -7.07 1.85
CA ASP A 93 -0.77 -7.07 1.52
C ASP A 93 -1.47 -5.77 1.91
N TYR A 94 -1.31 -5.33 3.17
CA TYR A 94 -1.89 -4.07 3.63
C TYR A 94 -1.38 -2.86 2.85
N MET A 95 -0.05 -2.74 2.71
CA MET A 95 0.55 -1.63 1.98
C MET A 95 0.11 -1.60 0.51
N ALA A 96 -0.04 -2.76 -0.12
CA ALA A 96 -0.54 -2.87 -1.49
C ALA A 96 -1.97 -2.35 -1.64
N VAL A 97 -2.87 -2.75 -0.73
CA VAL A 97 -4.25 -2.25 -0.71
C VAL A 97 -4.29 -0.73 -0.51
N VAL A 98 -3.49 -0.22 0.43
CA VAL A 98 -3.41 1.22 0.70
C VAL A 98 -2.87 1.98 -0.51
N CYS A 99 -1.80 1.51 -1.16
CA CYS A 99 -1.27 2.12 -2.36
C CYS A 99 -2.25 2.06 -3.54
N ALA A 100 -3.00 0.95 -3.70
CA ALA A 100 -4.03 0.85 -4.72
C ALA A 100 -5.19 1.84 -4.49
N ASP A 101 -5.63 2.01 -3.24
CA ASP A 101 -6.75 2.88 -2.91
C ASP A 101 -6.40 4.38 -2.90
N PHE A 102 -5.20 4.74 -2.46
CA PHE A 102 -4.78 6.13 -2.28
C PHE A 102 -3.76 6.60 -3.31
N GLY A 103 -3.07 5.70 -3.99
CA GLY A 103 -2.07 6.01 -5.03
C GLY A 103 -2.64 6.13 -6.43
N CYS A 104 -3.78 5.49 -6.74
CA CYS A 104 -4.42 5.49 -8.05
C CYS A 104 -5.69 6.35 -8.16
N THR A 105 -6.08 7.06 -7.10
CA THR A 105 -7.25 7.95 -7.16
C THR A 105 -7.05 8.97 -8.27
N PRO A 106 -8.02 9.12 -9.20
CA PRO A 106 -7.87 10.02 -10.33
C PRO A 106 -7.55 11.40 -9.78
N THR A 107 -6.39 11.88 -10.21
CA THR A 107 -5.91 13.22 -9.97
C THR A 107 -7.05 14.16 -10.35
N LYS A 108 -7.72 14.71 -9.34
CA LYS A 108 -8.55 15.89 -9.52
C LYS A 108 -7.70 16.89 -10.31
N GLY A 109 -8.25 17.44 -11.40
CA GLY A 109 -7.47 18.14 -12.43
C GLY A 109 -6.56 19.25 -11.88
N PRO A 110 -5.61 19.77 -12.68
CA PRO A 110 -4.57 20.69 -12.23
C PRO A 110 -5.05 21.95 -11.47
N ASN A 111 -6.31 22.36 -11.64
CA ASN A 111 -6.92 23.47 -10.90
C ASN A 111 -7.38 23.11 -9.47
N GLU A 112 -7.54 21.84 -9.13
CA GLU A 112 -7.92 21.38 -7.78
C GLU A 112 -6.72 20.88 -6.97
N ILE A 113 -5.59 20.56 -7.63
CA ILE A 113 -4.33 20.15 -6.98
C ILE A 113 -3.76 21.27 -6.09
N ASN A 114 -3.96 22.53 -6.49
CA ASN A 114 -3.56 23.69 -5.68
C ASN A 114 -4.37 23.83 -4.39
N HIS A 115 -5.48 23.12 -4.23
CA HIS A 115 -6.28 23.11 -3.00
C HIS A 115 -6.23 21.77 -2.26
N SER A 116 -6.10 20.62 -2.93
CA SER A 116 -6.12 19.31 -2.25
C SER A 116 -4.79 18.90 -1.62
N VAL A 117 -3.65 19.34 -2.18
CA VAL A 117 -2.33 19.08 -1.61
C VAL A 117 -1.94 20.13 -0.57
N ASP A 118 -2.54 21.32 -0.66
CA ASP A 118 -2.43 22.38 0.35
C ASP A 118 -3.45 22.23 1.52
N SER A 119 -4.39 21.27 1.47
CA SER A 119 -5.40 21.01 2.53
C SER A 119 -5.20 19.70 3.31
N MET A 120 -4.00 19.17 3.37
CA MET A 120 -3.71 17.91 4.09
C MET A 120 -2.59 18.13 5.10
N TYR A 121 -2.80 19.06 6.04
CA TYR A 121 -1.93 19.12 7.19
C TYR A 121 -2.29 17.97 8.14
N SER A 122 -1.28 17.36 8.75
CA SER A 122 -1.49 16.45 9.89
C SER A 122 -2.36 17.12 10.96
N VAL A 123 -2.28 18.46 11.07
CA VAL A 123 -3.09 19.31 11.93
C VAL A 123 -4.59 19.21 11.63
N ASP A 124 -5.00 19.16 10.37
CA ASP A 124 -6.42 19.06 9.99
C ASP A 124 -7.01 17.72 10.48
N TYR A 125 -6.22 16.64 10.40
CA TYR A 125 -6.60 15.35 10.97
C TYR A 125 -6.66 15.38 12.50
N LEU A 126 -5.73 16.09 13.15
CA LEU A 126 -5.75 16.25 14.61
C LEU A 126 -7.02 16.99 15.07
N GLU A 127 -7.37 18.10 14.42
CA GLU A 127 -8.59 18.87 14.72
C GLU A 127 -9.87 18.04 14.47
N ALA A 128 -9.90 17.29 13.35
CA ALA A 128 -10.99 16.37 13.06
C ALA A 128 -11.10 15.25 14.11
N ILE A 129 -9.98 14.72 14.60
CA ILE A 129 -9.96 13.65 15.62
C ILE A 129 -10.39 14.18 16.98
N GLU A 130 -10.03 15.41 17.33
CA GLU A 130 -10.46 16.03 18.59
C GLU A 130 -11.98 16.19 18.64
N SER A 131 -12.57 16.66 17.54
CA SER A 131 -14.01 16.91 17.41
C SER A 131 -14.86 15.68 17.10
N ALA A 132 -14.26 14.57 16.68
CA ALA A 132 -14.97 13.37 16.25
C ALA A 132 -15.56 12.52 17.39
N SER A 133 -16.65 11.79 17.07
CA SER A 133 -17.17 10.72 17.94
C SER A 133 -16.19 9.55 18.03
N ARG A 134 -16.27 8.74 19.10
CA ARG A 134 -15.35 7.60 19.34
C ARG A 134 -15.19 6.68 18.12
N HIS A 135 -16.30 6.27 17.51
CA HIS A 135 -16.26 5.42 16.31
C HIS A 135 -15.61 6.13 15.12
N HIS A 136 -15.86 7.42 14.94
CA HIS A 136 -15.31 8.17 13.82
C HIS A 136 -13.80 8.43 13.97
N LYS A 137 -13.30 8.58 15.21
CA LYS A 137 -11.86 8.72 15.50
C LYS A 137 -11.04 7.57 14.92
N PHE A 138 -11.53 6.34 15.05
CA PHE A 138 -10.87 5.16 14.47
C PHE A 138 -10.64 5.32 12.96
N PHE A 139 -11.69 5.67 12.22
CA PHE A 139 -11.60 5.84 10.77
C PHE A 139 -10.68 7.00 10.38
N LEU A 140 -10.69 8.09 11.16
CA LEU A 140 -9.78 9.21 10.95
C LEU A 140 -8.31 8.83 11.20
N HIS A 141 -8.03 8.04 12.24
CA HIS A 141 -6.67 7.53 12.47
C HIS A 141 -6.20 6.67 11.30
N VAL A 142 -7.03 5.72 10.84
CA VAL A 142 -6.69 4.85 9.70
C VAL A 142 -6.51 5.66 8.42
N GLN A 143 -7.40 6.62 8.15
CA GLN A 143 -7.31 7.46 6.96
C GLN A 143 -6.05 8.34 6.96
N CYS A 144 -5.73 8.96 8.10
CA CYS A 144 -4.52 9.75 8.29
C CYS A 144 -3.27 8.89 8.01
N ALA A 145 -3.19 7.71 8.65
CA ALA A 145 -2.07 6.79 8.46
C ALA A 145 -1.91 6.37 6.99
N ASN A 146 -3.00 5.95 6.34
CA ASN A 146 -2.95 5.48 4.95
C ASN A 146 -2.51 6.56 3.96
N GLN A 147 -3.00 7.77 4.15
CA GLN A 147 -2.67 8.89 3.28
C GLN A 147 -1.18 9.25 3.39
N PHE A 148 -0.67 9.37 4.62
CA PHE A 148 0.75 9.67 4.83
C PHE A 148 1.66 8.48 4.50
N LEU A 149 1.16 7.24 4.60
CA LEU A 149 1.86 6.06 4.11
C LEU A 149 2.13 6.16 2.61
N VAL A 150 1.09 6.42 1.81
CA VAL A 150 1.26 6.59 0.36
C VAL A 150 2.17 7.78 0.04
N LEU A 151 1.97 8.91 0.72
CA LEU A 151 2.77 10.11 0.49
C LEU A 151 4.27 9.86 0.72
N THR A 152 4.60 9.20 1.83
CA THR A 152 5.99 8.91 2.21
C THR A 152 6.61 7.75 1.43
N CYS A 153 5.81 6.77 0.97
CA CYS A 153 6.31 5.64 0.18
C CYS A 153 6.45 5.95 -1.32
N LEU A 154 5.48 6.63 -1.93
CA LEU A 154 5.43 6.83 -3.39
C LEU A 154 5.95 8.21 -3.84
N TYR A 155 5.92 9.22 -2.97
CA TYR A 155 6.28 10.59 -3.32
C TYR A 155 7.30 11.24 -2.35
N PRO A 156 8.42 10.56 -2.00
CA PRO A 156 9.39 11.09 -1.03
C PRO A 156 10.07 12.37 -1.52
N ASP A 157 10.38 12.49 -2.82
CA ASP A 157 11.07 13.66 -3.37
C ASP A 157 10.19 14.93 -3.33
N PHE A 158 8.86 14.78 -3.34
CA PHE A 158 7.94 15.88 -3.13
C PHE A 158 8.06 16.44 -1.70
N LEU A 159 8.14 15.57 -0.70
CA LEU A 159 8.29 15.95 0.71
C LEU A 159 9.63 16.64 0.95
N HIS A 160 10.73 16.08 0.45
CA HIS A 160 12.06 16.69 0.56
C HIS A 160 12.10 18.08 -0.08
N ARG A 161 11.62 18.23 -1.32
CA ARG A 161 11.55 19.54 -2.00
C ARG A 161 10.71 20.56 -1.23
N ARG A 162 9.63 20.13 -0.57
CA ARG A 162 8.77 21.00 0.24
C ARG A 162 9.44 21.39 1.55
N ALA A 163 10.14 20.47 2.21
CA ALA A 163 10.90 20.73 3.43
C ALA A 163 11.99 21.79 3.18
N GLU A 164 12.78 21.62 2.11
CA GLU A 164 13.85 22.54 1.73
C GLU A 164 13.35 23.95 1.38
N ARG A 165 12.24 24.05 0.63
CA ARG A 165 11.76 25.34 0.09
C ARG A 165 10.78 26.08 0.99
N ARG A 166 10.02 25.37 1.82
CA ARG A 166 8.90 25.94 2.61
C ARG A 166 9.04 25.72 4.11
N GLY A 167 10.14 25.14 4.59
CA GLY A 167 10.34 24.84 6.01
C GLY A 167 9.29 23.85 6.58
N ALA A 168 8.67 23.05 5.70
CA ALA A 168 7.74 22.01 6.12
C ALA A 168 8.48 20.85 6.81
N PRO A 169 7.80 20.04 7.63
CA PRO A 169 8.40 18.83 8.17
C PRO A 169 8.88 17.89 7.05
N ASP A 170 9.99 17.19 7.29
CA ASP A 170 10.55 16.24 6.34
C ASP A 170 9.88 14.85 6.44
N VAL A 171 10.27 13.92 5.57
CA VAL A 171 9.70 12.55 5.48
C VAL A 171 9.64 11.84 6.83
N ASP A 172 10.66 11.99 7.68
CA ASP A 172 10.73 11.33 8.99
C ASP A 172 9.63 11.78 9.95
N TYR A 173 9.17 13.04 9.86
CA TYR A 173 8.03 13.50 10.64
C TYR A 173 6.75 12.77 10.22
N TYR A 174 6.49 12.69 8.91
CA TYR A 174 5.31 12.02 8.39
C TYR A 174 5.38 10.50 8.60
N GLU A 175 6.58 9.91 8.59
CA GLU A 175 6.77 8.50 9.00
C GLU A 175 6.27 8.28 10.42
N GLN A 176 6.67 9.14 11.36
CA GLN A 176 6.21 9.04 12.75
C GLN A 176 4.70 9.26 12.89
N VAL A 177 4.11 10.16 12.09
CA VAL A 177 2.64 10.34 12.03
C VAL A 177 1.97 9.03 11.62
N VAL A 178 2.46 8.33 10.59
CA VAL A 178 1.89 7.04 10.17
C VAL A 178 1.93 6.04 11.32
N VAL A 179 3.11 5.83 11.92
CA VAL A 179 3.28 4.87 13.03
C VAL A 179 2.36 5.19 14.19
N SER A 180 2.32 6.45 14.63
CA SER A 180 1.49 6.87 15.76
C SER A 180 -0.02 6.72 15.50
N HIS A 181 -0.49 6.98 14.28
CA HIS A 181 -1.90 6.82 13.94
C HIS A 181 -2.29 5.34 13.76
N LEU A 182 -1.40 4.49 13.24
CA LEU A 182 -1.63 3.03 13.22
C LEU A 182 -1.70 2.46 14.64
N ASP A 183 -0.80 2.88 15.54
CA ASP A 183 -0.83 2.48 16.95
C ASP A 183 -2.09 2.94 17.69
N ALA A 184 -2.55 4.17 17.39
CA ALA A 184 -3.80 4.69 17.96
C ALA A 184 -5.02 3.91 17.44
N ALA A 185 -5.05 3.59 16.14
CA ALA A 185 -6.10 2.78 15.54
C ALA A 185 -6.09 1.35 16.10
N ARG A 186 -4.91 0.74 16.28
CA ARG A 186 -4.72 -0.60 16.83
C ARG A 186 -5.36 -0.77 18.21
N LYS A 187 -5.22 0.23 19.08
CA LYS A 187 -5.75 0.20 20.46
C LYS A 187 -7.26 0.44 20.55
N HIS A 188 -7.93 0.66 19.41
CA HIS A 188 -9.36 0.90 19.36
C HIS A 188 -10.14 -0.41 19.24
N ILE A 189 -11.33 -0.49 19.87
CA ILE A 189 -12.18 -1.70 19.83
C ILE A 189 -12.55 -2.17 18.42
N LEU A 190 -12.63 -1.23 17.48
CA LEU A 190 -12.91 -1.53 16.07
C LEU A 190 -11.74 -2.25 15.36
N ALA A 191 -10.50 -2.16 15.87
CA ALA A 191 -9.39 -2.92 15.32
C ALA A 191 -9.58 -4.41 15.54
N GLU A 192 -10.08 -4.82 16.71
CA GLU A 192 -10.45 -6.21 16.98
C GLU A 192 -11.65 -6.64 16.14
N GLU A 193 -12.72 -5.82 16.08
CA GLU A 193 -13.93 -6.12 15.30
C GLU A 193 -13.64 -6.33 13.80
N PHE A 194 -12.69 -5.57 13.25
CA PHE A 194 -12.26 -5.71 11.85
C PHE A 194 -11.08 -6.65 11.65
N ALA A 195 -10.59 -7.33 12.69
CA ALA A 195 -9.41 -8.20 12.66
C ALA A 195 -8.14 -7.51 12.11
N LEU A 196 -7.93 -6.23 12.45
CA LEU A 196 -6.82 -5.40 12.01
C LEU A 196 -5.75 -5.16 13.08
N GLU A 197 -6.00 -5.55 14.33
CA GLU A 197 -5.06 -5.28 15.42
C GLU A 197 -3.64 -5.77 15.13
N GLU A 198 -3.50 -7.05 14.77
CA GLU A 198 -2.21 -7.66 14.42
C GLU A 198 -1.61 -7.06 13.14
N THR A 199 -2.45 -6.71 12.15
CA THR A 199 -1.97 -6.10 10.91
C THR A 199 -1.39 -4.71 11.19
N PHE A 200 -2.09 -3.88 11.96
CA PHE A 200 -1.60 -2.54 12.33
C PHE A 200 -0.33 -2.63 13.17
N GLU A 201 -0.23 -3.60 14.08
CA GLU A 201 1.00 -3.83 14.84
C GLU A 201 2.19 -4.14 13.93
N LYS A 202 2.04 -5.13 13.03
CA LYS A 202 3.09 -5.54 12.10
C LYS A 202 3.50 -4.39 11.17
N VAL A 203 2.51 -3.69 10.60
CA VAL A 203 2.77 -2.58 9.69
C VAL A 203 3.48 -1.46 10.44
N ALA A 204 2.98 -1.02 11.60
CA ALA A 204 3.61 0.04 12.38
C ALA A 204 5.05 -0.31 12.78
N GLY A 205 5.29 -1.54 13.23
CA GLY A 205 6.62 -2.02 13.62
C GLY A 205 7.61 -2.12 12.45
N CYS A 206 7.13 -2.46 11.25
CA CYS A 206 7.96 -2.58 10.05
C CYS A 206 7.96 -1.33 9.17
N PHE A 207 7.20 -0.29 9.50
CA PHE A 207 6.94 0.81 8.58
C PHE A 207 8.21 1.58 8.17
N PRO A 208 9.11 1.99 9.10
CA PRO A 208 10.32 2.71 8.71
C PRO A 208 11.21 1.97 7.70
N PRO A 209 11.61 0.69 7.92
CA PRO A 209 12.38 -0.03 6.90
C PRO A 209 11.55 -0.35 5.65
N ALA A 210 10.25 -0.62 5.77
CA ALA A 210 9.37 -0.85 4.62
C ALA A 210 9.25 0.37 3.70
N ARG A 211 9.10 1.57 4.27
CA ARG A 211 9.05 2.83 3.51
C ARG A 211 10.35 3.06 2.74
N ARG A 212 11.50 2.87 3.39
CA ARG A 212 12.81 3.04 2.74
C ARG A 212 13.01 2.05 1.60
N ALA A 213 12.59 0.80 1.79
CA ALA A 213 12.58 -0.21 0.74
C ALA A 213 11.71 0.27 -0.44
N MET A 214 10.49 0.71 -0.16
CA MET A 214 9.57 1.21 -1.19
C MET A 214 10.14 2.42 -1.93
N ASN A 215 10.75 3.38 -1.24
CA ASN A 215 11.38 4.54 -1.87
C ASN A 215 12.51 4.13 -2.82
N HIS A 216 13.31 3.11 -2.46
CA HIS A 216 14.35 2.56 -3.33
C HIS A 216 13.75 1.97 -4.61
N THR A 217 12.79 1.04 -4.47
CA THR A 217 12.14 0.38 -5.60
C THR A 217 11.39 1.36 -6.51
N VAL A 218 10.68 2.35 -5.95
CA VAL A 218 9.97 3.38 -6.72
C VAL A 218 10.95 4.20 -7.56
N ARG A 219 12.09 4.60 -6.96
CA ARG A 219 13.12 5.38 -7.64
C ARG A 219 13.80 4.59 -8.75
N GLU A 220 14.05 3.31 -8.54
CA GLU A 220 14.76 2.47 -9.50
C GLU A 220 13.87 2.00 -10.66
N TYR A 221 12.63 1.58 -10.36
CA TYR A 221 11.80 0.85 -11.33
C TYR A 221 10.60 1.64 -11.84
N LEU A 222 10.06 2.59 -11.07
CA LEU A 222 8.77 3.21 -11.39
C LEU A 222 8.86 4.66 -11.87
N SER A 223 9.96 5.38 -11.56
CA SER A 223 10.15 6.80 -11.91
C SER A 223 8.95 7.70 -11.52
N LEU A 224 8.20 7.33 -10.47
CA LEU A 224 7.08 8.13 -9.97
C LEU A 224 7.61 9.35 -9.22
N GLY A 225 7.13 10.55 -9.56
CA GLY A 225 7.36 11.77 -8.76
C GLY A 225 8.63 12.58 -9.05
N GLN A 226 9.32 12.36 -10.18
CA GLN A 226 10.39 13.26 -10.66
C GLN A 226 9.80 14.63 -11.07
#